data_AF-A0A2V8ETA4-F1
#
_entry.id   AF-A0A2V8ETA4-F1
#
_cell.length_a   1.000
_cell.length_b   1.000
_cell.length_c   1.000
_cell.angle_alpha   90.00
_cell.angle_beta   90.00
_cell.angle_gamma   90.00
#
_symmetry.space_group_name_H-M   'P 1'
#
loop_
_entity.id
_entity.type
_entity.pdbx_description
1 polymer ?
#
loop_
_entity_poly.entity_id
_entity_poly.type
_entity_poly.pdbx_seq_one_letter_code
_entity_poly.pdbx_strand_id
1 'polypeptide(L)'
;MGRLDELRDDIDRVDEVLVRLLNERARVACEIGRIKKDLGIEVYQPEREKQVLAHVRGIAAEGPLGPDAIARLFERIIDEARRLERRVIDGDDGDGEDWGDW
;
A
#
# COMPACT_ATOMS: atom_id res chain seq x y z
N MET A 1 -16.78 31.17 -0.48
CA MET A 1 -15.77 30.11 -0.33
C MET A 1 -14.47 30.80 -0.01
N GLY A 2 -13.84 30.45 1.12
CA GLY A 2 -12.58 31.07 1.53
C GLY A 2 -11.38 30.24 1.10
N ARG A 3 -10.17 30.82 1.15
CA ARG A 3 -8.90 30.12 0.86
C ARG A 3 -8.71 28.81 1.66
N LEU A 4 -9.31 28.71 2.85
CA LEU A 4 -9.29 27.49 3.64
C LEU A 4 -10.10 26.35 2.98
N ASP A 5 -11.25 26.68 2.39
CA ASP A 5 -12.10 25.69 1.74
C ASP A 5 -11.41 25.16 0.48
N GLU A 6 -10.79 26.05 -0.31
CA GLU A 6 -10.00 25.68 -1.49
C GLU A 6 -8.85 24.70 -1.15
N LEU A 7 -8.14 24.93 -0.04
CA LEU A 7 -7.07 24.04 0.41
C LEU A 7 -7.60 22.68 0.91
N ARG A 8 -8.84 22.62 1.40
CA ARG A 8 -9.48 21.35 1.78
C ARG A 8 -9.88 20.57 0.54
N ASP A 9 -10.45 21.24 -0.46
CA ASP A 9 -10.75 20.63 -1.75
C ASP A 9 -9.46 20.07 -2.40
N ASP A 10 -8.33 20.77 -2.26
CA ASP A 10 -7.03 20.28 -2.70
C ASP A 10 -6.58 19.02 -1.96
N ILE A 11 -6.81 18.93 -0.64
CA ILE A 11 -6.52 17.73 0.15
C ILE A 11 -7.39 16.57 -0.31
N ASP A 12 -8.70 16.78 -0.47
CA ASP A 12 -9.64 15.74 -0.91
C ASP A 12 -9.20 15.15 -2.27
N ARG A 13 -8.78 16.01 -3.21
CA ARG A 13 -8.23 15.58 -4.51
C ARG A 13 -6.95 14.75 -4.37
N VAL A 14 -6.05 15.12 -3.45
CA VAL A 14 -4.83 14.35 -3.19
C VAL A 14 -5.17 13.00 -2.55
N ASP A 15 -6.12 12.97 -1.63
CA ASP A 15 -6.55 11.77 -0.92
C ASP A 15 -7.17 10.74 -1.89
N GLU A 16 -7.97 11.17 -2.86
CA GLU A 16 -8.48 10.30 -3.92
C GLU A 16 -7.35 9.63 -4.71
N VAL A 17 -6.29 10.38 -5.04
CA VAL A 17 -5.11 9.83 -5.74
C VAL A 17 -4.35 8.86 -4.83
N LEU A 18 -4.19 9.18 -3.55
CA LEU A 18 -3.55 8.29 -2.59
C LEU A 18 -4.29 6.95 -2.48
N VAL A 19 -5.63 6.97 -2.38
CA VAL A 19 -6.44 5.75 -2.35
C VAL A 19 -6.24 4.91 -3.61
N ARG A 20 -6.23 5.53 -4.79
CA ARG A 20 -5.97 4.84 -6.07
C ARG A 20 -4.59 4.16 -6.08
N LEU A 21 -3.54 4.87 -5.68
CA LEU A 21 -2.17 4.34 -5.62
C LEU A 21 -2.02 3.22 -4.57
N LEU A 22 -2.69 3.35 -3.42
CA LEU A 22 -2.70 2.32 -2.40
C LEU A 22 -3.38 1.04 -2.89
N ASN A 23 -4.50 1.16 -3.62
CA ASN A 23 -5.19 0.03 -4.22
C ASN A 23 -4.34 -0.63 -5.32
N GLU A 24 -3.66 0.15 -6.17
CA GLU A 24 -2.72 -0.40 -7.15
C GLU A 24 -1.61 -1.20 -6.46
N ARG A 25 -0.99 -0.65 -5.42
CA ARG A 25 0.03 -1.36 -4.63
C ARG A 25 -0.53 -2.64 -4.00
N ALA A 26 -1.77 -2.62 -3.51
CA ALA A 26 -2.44 -3.77 -2.94
C ALA A 26 -2.69 -4.88 -3.97
N ARG A 27 -3.10 -4.53 -5.20
CA ARG A 27 -3.27 -5.51 -6.30
C ARG A 27 -1.96 -6.23 -6.61
N VAL A 28 -0.85 -5.49 -6.69
CA VAL A 28 0.49 -6.08 -6.88
C VAL A 28 0.86 -7.01 -5.72
N ALA A 29 0.56 -6.63 -4.47
CA ALA A 29 0.80 -7.49 -3.32
C ALA A 29 -0.04 -8.79 -3.38
N CYS A 30 -1.29 -8.72 -3.80
CA CYS A 30 -2.14 -9.90 -3.99
C CYS A 30 -1.59 -10.84 -5.07
N GLU A 31 -1.11 -10.31 -6.20
CA GLU A 31 -0.47 -11.11 -7.25
C GLU A 31 0.80 -11.81 -6.73
N ILE A 32 1.63 -11.09 -5.98
CA ILE A 32 2.78 -11.67 -5.27
C ILE A 32 2.32 -12.78 -4.31
N GLY A 33 1.22 -12.58 -3.58
CA GLY A 33 0.62 -13.59 -2.70
C GLY A 33 0.22 -14.87 -3.42
N ARG A 34 -0.39 -14.77 -4.62
CA ARG A 34 -0.73 -15.93 -5.47
C ARG A 34 0.53 -16.70 -5.90
N ILE A 35 1.55 -15.99 -6.37
CA ILE A 35 2.83 -16.60 -6.75
C ILE A 35 3.49 -17.29 -5.54
N LYS A 36 3.48 -16.66 -4.36
CA LYS A 36 4.01 -17.26 -3.12
C LYS A 36 3.25 -18.54 -2.75
N LYS A 37 1.92 -18.55 -2.90
CA LYS A 37 1.08 -19.73 -2.69
C LYS A 37 1.55 -20.90 -3.56
N ASP A 38 1.69 -20.65 -4.86
CA ASP A 38 2.07 -21.66 -5.84
C ASP A 38 3.49 -22.19 -5.60
N LEU A 39 4.39 -21.35 -5.08
CA LEU A 39 5.77 -21.70 -4.76
C LEU A 39 5.97 -22.21 -3.32
N GLY A 40 4.94 -22.22 -2.47
CA GLY A 40 5.06 -22.57 -1.05
C GLY A 40 5.95 -21.63 -0.23
N ILE A 41 6.04 -20.35 -0.63
CA ILE A 41 6.87 -19.33 0.04
C ILE A 41 6.06 -18.64 1.14
N GLU A 42 6.68 -18.36 2.28
CA GLU A 42 6.05 -17.64 3.38
C GLU A 42 5.68 -16.18 3.00
N VAL A 43 4.54 -15.70 3.49
CA VAL A 43 4.12 -14.30 3.32
C VAL A 43 5.12 -13.36 3.99
N TYR A 44 5.47 -13.67 5.23
CA TYR A 44 6.33 -12.82 6.06
C TYR A 44 7.78 -12.94 5.62
N GLN A 45 8.31 -11.85 5.07
CA GLN A 45 9.68 -11.76 4.59
C GLN A 45 10.34 -10.50 5.17
N PRO A 46 10.88 -10.56 6.41
CA PRO A 46 11.36 -9.38 7.12
C PRO A 46 12.45 -8.62 6.36
N GLU A 47 13.31 -9.33 5.63
CA GLU A 47 14.37 -8.68 4.86
C GLU A 47 13.80 -7.86 3.68
N ARG A 48 12.75 -8.36 3.03
CA ARG A 48 12.05 -7.61 1.99
C ARG A 48 11.36 -6.37 2.57
N GLU A 49 10.75 -6.47 3.75
CA GLU A 49 10.11 -5.34 4.43
C GLU A 49 11.13 -4.25 4.78
N LYS A 50 12.30 -4.62 5.32
CA LYS A 50 13.40 -3.66 5.58
C LYS A 50 13.83 -2.93 4.31
N GLN A 51 13.93 -3.64 3.18
CA GLN A 51 14.27 -3.01 1.90
C GLN A 51 13.20 -2.01 1.43
N VAL A 52 11.91 -2.33 1.61
CA VAL A 52 10.84 -1.36 1.31
C VAL A 52 10.99 -0.12 2.18
N LEU A 53 11.18 -0.29 3.50
CA LEU A 53 11.30 0.82 4.43
C LEU A 53 12.54 1.69 4.15
N ALA A 54 13.68 1.08 3.84
CA ALA A 54 14.89 1.80 3.45
C ALA A 54 14.68 2.60 2.16
N HIS A 55 14.01 2.02 1.17
CA HIS A 55 13.72 2.68 -0.10
C HIS A 55 12.83 3.91 0.08
N VAL A 56 11.71 3.79 0.80
CA VAL A 56 10.77 4.91 0.98
C VAL A 56 11.34 6.00 1.88
N ARG A 57 12.20 5.65 2.84
CA ARG A 57 12.99 6.62 3.61
C ARG A 57 13.91 7.45 2.72
N GLY A 58 14.52 6.83 1.71
CA GLY A 58 15.33 7.53 0.71
C GLY A 58 14.52 8.54 -0.11
N ILE A 59 13.32 8.15 -0.57
CA ILE A 59 12.42 9.05 -1.32
C ILE A 59 11.94 10.21 -0.46
N ALA A 60 11.64 9.95 0.82
CA ALA A 60 11.09 10.92 1.76
C ALA A 60 12.06 12.03 2.19
N ALA A 61 13.36 11.92 1.87
CA ALA A 61 14.38 12.85 2.36
C ALA A 61 14.16 14.30 1.92
N GLU A 62 13.45 14.53 0.81
CA GLU A 62 13.20 15.85 0.24
C GLU A 62 11.78 16.39 0.51
N GLY A 63 10.94 15.59 1.19
CA GLY A 63 9.53 15.90 1.42
C GLY A 63 9.23 16.50 2.81
N PRO A 64 8.08 17.20 2.95
CA PRO A 64 7.66 17.74 4.25
C PRO A 64 7.32 16.65 5.28
N LEU A 65 6.93 15.46 4.81
CA LEU A 65 6.85 14.25 5.60
C LEU A 65 8.22 13.57 5.56
N GLY A 66 9.10 13.92 6.47
CA GLY A 66 10.46 13.37 6.50
C GLY A 66 10.53 11.84 6.66
N PRO A 67 11.73 11.25 6.57
CA PRO A 67 11.92 9.79 6.45
C PRO A 67 11.23 8.93 7.50
N ASP A 68 11.23 9.35 8.77
CA ASP A 68 10.60 8.59 9.86
C ASP A 68 9.08 8.60 9.79
N ALA A 69 8.48 9.70 9.33
CA ALA A 69 7.03 9.79 9.18
C ALA A 69 6.56 8.87 8.05
N ILE A 70 7.26 8.89 6.91
CA ILE A 70 6.98 7.99 5.78
C ILE A 70 7.19 6.54 6.17
N ALA A 71 8.25 6.21 6.92
CA ALA A 71 8.47 4.84 7.38
C ALA A 71 7.28 4.29 8.19
N ARG A 72 6.76 5.06 9.16
CA ARG A 72 5.59 4.64 9.97
C ARG A 72 4.33 4.43 9.14
N LEU A 73 4.10 5.25 8.12
CA LEU A 73 2.98 5.06 7.19
C LEU A 73 3.17 3.78 6.38
N PHE A 74 4.38 3.53 5.88
CA PHE A 74 4.68 2.34 5.11
C PHE A 74 4.65 1.05 5.93
N GLU A 75 4.96 1.08 7.22
CA GLU A 75 4.73 -0.06 8.12
C GLU A 75 3.26 -0.49 8.11
N ARG A 76 2.32 0.46 8.21
CA ARG A 76 0.87 0.17 8.13
C ARG A 76 0.45 -0.36 6.76
N ILE A 77 1.00 0.22 5.70
CA ILE A 77 0.74 -0.22 4.33
C ILE A 77 1.28 -1.65 4.08
N ILE A 78 2.41 -2.01 4.68
CA ILE A 78 2.97 -3.38 4.66
C ILE A 78 2.08 -4.33 5.48
N ASP A 79 1.62 -3.90 6.65
CA ASP A 79 0.72 -4.71 7.50
C ASP A 79 -0.55 -5.13 6.75
N GLU A 80 -1.22 -4.18 6.09
CA GLU A 80 -2.43 -4.45 5.31
C GLU A 80 -2.16 -5.31 4.07
N ALA A 81 -1.03 -5.08 3.39
CA ALA A 81 -0.63 -5.92 2.26
C ALA A 81 -0.44 -7.39 2.68
N ARG A 82 0.24 -7.64 3.81
CA ARG A 82 0.39 -9.00 4.35
C ARG A 82 -0.95 -9.63 4.74
N ARG A 83 -1.89 -8.84 5.27
CA ARG A 83 -3.24 -9.31 5.61
C ARG A 83 -4.02 -9.71 4.36
N LEU A 84 -3.87 -8.96 3.27
CA LEU A 84 -4.43 -9.31 1.96
C LEU A 84 -3.78 -10.58 1.38
N GLU A 85 -2.46 -10.67 1.39
CA GLU A 85 -1.73 -11.85 0.90
C GLU A 85 -2.15 -13.14 1.62
N ARG A 86 -2.32 -13.09 2.95
CA ARG A 86 -2.81 -14.24 3.73
C ARG A 86 -4.19 -14.71 3.27
N ARG A 87 -5.14 -13.79 3.07
CA ARG A 87 -6.49 -14.14 2.58
C ARG A 87 -6.45 -14.85 1.23
N VAL A 88 -5.62 -14.35 0.30
CA VAL A 88 -5.41 -14.96 -1.02
C VAL A 88 -4.81 -16.37 -0.90
N ILE A 89 -3.84 -16.56 0.00
CA ILE A 89 -3.22 -17.87 0.23
C ILE A 89 -4.23 -18.85 0.83
N ASP A 90 -5.03 -18.41 1.80
CA ASP A 90 -6.00 -19.24 2.51
C ASP A 90 -7.22 -19.63 1.64
N GLY A 91 -7.34 -19.05 0.43
CA GLY A 91 -8.45 -19.34 -0.50
C GLY A 91 -9.74 -18.61 -0.14
N ASP A 92 -9.66 -17.60 0.72
CA ASP A 92 -10.68 -16.58 0.90
C ASP A 92 -10.51 -15.55 -0.23
N ASP A 93 -10.66 -16.04 -1.46
CA ASP A 93 -10.85 -15.19 -2.64
C ASP A 93 -12.21 -14.53 -2.44
N GLY A 94 -12.23 -13.40 -1.74
CA GLY A 94 -13.40 -12.53 -1.64
C GLY A 94 -13.96 -12.38 -3.04
N ASP A 95 -15.10 -13.02 -3.27
CA ASP A 95 -15.74 -13.23 -4.56
C ASP A 95 -15.59 -12.02 -5.46
N GLY A 96 -14.96 -12.21 -6.63
CA GLY A 96 -15.31 -11.46 -7.84
C GLY A 96 -15.46 -9.95 -7.74
N GLU A 97 -14.74 -9.26 -6.86
CA GLU A 97 -14.65 -7.81 -6.93
C GLU A 97 -13.81 -7.50 -8.18
N ASP A 98 -14.53 -7.33 -9.28
CA ASP A 98 -14.05 -6.68 -10.48
C ASP A 98 -13.55 -5.29 -10.07
N TRP A 99 -12.27 -5.21 -9.73
CA TRP A 99 -11.55 -3.97 -9.46
C TRP A 99 -11.34 -3.14 -10.74
N GLY A 100 -12.03 -3.50 -11.84
CA GLY A 100 -12.07 -2.83 -13.11
C GLY A 100 -12.77 -1.47 -13.01
N ASP A 101 -12.09 -0.48 -13.59
CA ASP A 101 -12.58 0.83 -13.98
C ASP A 101 -13.08 1.77 -12.85
N TRP A 102 -12.13 2.55 -12.30
CA TRP A 102 -12.38 3.83 -11.62
C TRP A 102 -11.46 4.92 -12.18
#